data_AF-A0A2A9GIH3-F1
#
_entry.id   AF-A0A2A9GIH3-F1
#
_cell.length_a   1.000
_cell.length_b   1.000
_cell.length_c   1.000
_cell.angle_alpha   90.00
_cell.angle_beta   90.00
_cell.angle_gamma   90.00
#
_symmetry.space_group_name_H-M   'P 1'
#
loop_
_entity.id
_entity.type
_entity.pdbx_description
1 polymer ?
#
loop_
_entity_poly.entity_id
_entity_poly.type
_entity_poly.pdbx_seq_one_letter_code
_entity_poly.pdbx_strand_id
1 'polypeptide(L)' 'MSVTVTHKRDSVLMSRILEIGEDQIPAQIIAMRREKTLSKLMAEINASVLSDSSEERARAQAALDRLGFL' A
#
# COMPACT_ATOMS: atom_id res chain seq x y z
N MET A 1 6.38 -9.92 25.86
CA MET A 1 4.99 -9.74 25.38
C MET A 1 5.07 -9.38 23.90
N SER A 2 4.88 -10.34 23.02
CA SER A 2 4.99 -10.13 21.57
C SER A 2 3.67 -9.54 21.06
N VAL A 3 3.73 -8.31 20.54
CA VAL A 3 2.60 -7.60 19.98
C VAL A 3 2.33 -8.17 18.59
N THR A 4 1.74 -9.36 18.50
CA THR A 4 1.12 -9.88 17.27
C THR A 4 -0.22 -9.20 17.08
N VAL A 5 -0.21 -7.91 16.78
CA VAL A 5 -1.43 -7.15 16.52
C VAL A 5 -1.25 -6.38 15.22
N THR A 6 -2.08 -6.73 14.23
CA THR A 6 -2.48 -5.94 13.03
C THR A 6 -1.89 -6.24 11.64
N HIS A 7 -0.96 -7.18 11.43
CA HIS A 7 -0.44 -7.41 10.06
C HIS A 7 -1.48 -7.82 8.98
N LYS A 8 -2.67 -8.28 9.36
CA LYS A 8 -3.68 -8.81 8.42
C LYS A 8 -4.65 -7.77 7.85
N ARG A 9 -4.81 -6.60 8.51
CA ARG A 9 -5.65 -5.50 7.99
C ARG A 9 -4.84 -4.49 7.19
N ASP A 10 -3.56 -4.36 7.52
CA ASP A 10 -2.63 -3.39 6.95
C ASP A 10 -2.06 -3.84 5.60
N SER A 11 -2.54 -4.95 5.01
CA SER A 11 -2.18 -5.34 3.63
C SER A 11 -3.33 -5.12 2.64
N VAL A 12 -4.53 -4.80 3.12
CA VAL A 12 -5.73 -4.72 2.28
C VAL A 12 -5.68 -3.52 1.34
N LEU A 13 -5.12 -2.39 1.79
CA LEU A 13 -5.04 -1.18 0.96
C LEU A 13 -3.97 -1.31 -0.13
N MET A 14 -2.81 -1.87 0.22
CA MET A 14 -1.75 -2.13 -0.77
C MET A 14 -2.20 -3.15 -1.82
N SER A 15 -2.85 -4.25 -1.42
CA SER A 15 -3.41 -5.22 -2.37
C SER A 15 -4.46 -4.59 -3.29
N ARG A 16 -5.32 -3.70 -2.77
CA ARG A 16 -6.29 -2.96 -3.60
C ARG A 16 -5.63 -2.15 -4.72
N ILE A 17 -4.52 -1.47 -4.45
CA ILE A 17 -3.80 -0.66 -5.46
C ILE A 17 -3.18 -1.56 -6.55
N LEU A 18 -2.74 -2.77 -6.17
CA LEU A 18 -2.18 -3.77 -7.08
C LEU A 18 -3.24 -4.52 -7.90
N GLU A 19 -4.50 -4.49 -7.49
CA GLU A 19 -5.61 -5.15 -8.19
C GLU A 19 -6.39 -4.21 -9.13
N ILE A 20 -6.36 -2.89 -8.90
CA ILE A 20 -7.05 -1.93 -9.78
C ILE A 20 -6.22 -1.59 -11.02
N GLY A 21 -6.91 -1.33 -12.13
CA GLY A 21 -6.29 -0.83 -13.37
C GLY A 21 -5.66 0.55 -13.18
N GLU A 22 -4.58 0.83 -13.92
CA GLU A 22 -3.85 2.11 -13.85
C GLU A 22 -4.75 3.32 -14.10
N ASP A 23 -5.74 3.17 -14.98
CA ASP A 23 -6.76 4.17 -15.30
C ASP A 23 -7.65 4.54 -14.10
N GLN A 24 -7.77 3.63 -13.12
CA GLN A 24 -8.61 3.80 -11.94
C GLN A 24 -7.85 4.37 -10.73
N ILE A 25 -6.51 4.37 -10.79
CA ILE A 25 -5.66 4.87 -9.70
C ILE A 25 -5.97 6.33 -9.34
N PRO A 26 -6.13 7.27 -10.28
CA PRO A 26 -6.46 8.65 -9.94
C PRO A 26 -7.77 8.78 -9.15
N ALA A 27 -8.81 8.04 -9.56
CA ALA A 27 -10.10 8.02 -8.88
C ALA A 27 -9.97 7.41 -7.47
N GLN A 28 -9.20 6.33 -7.34
CA GLN A 28 -8.97 5.68 -6.06
C GLN A 28 -8.19 6.58 -5.09
N ILE A 29 -7.16 7.29 -5.55
CA ILE A 29 -6.40 8.25 -4.71
C ILE A 29 -7.34 9.36 -4.21
N ILE A 30 -8.22 9.87 -5.07
CA ILE A 30 -9.22 10.89 -4.68
C ILE A 30 -10.17 10.34 -3.60
N ALA A 31 -10.67 9.12 -3.77
CA ALA A 31 -11.52 8.45 -2.78
C ALA A 31 -10.78 8.26 -1.44
N MET A 32 -9.56 7.74 -1.47
CA MET A 32 -8.74 7.53 -0.27
C MET A 32 -8.36 8.83 0.43
N ARG A 33 -8.20 9.93 -0.32
CA ARG A 33 -8.01 11.26 0.27
C ARG A 33 -9.25 11.74 1.02
N ARG A 34 -10.45 11.55 0.44
CA ARG A 34 -11.73 11.89 1.10
C ARG A 34 -11.95 11.03 2.35
N GLU A 35 -11.59 9.76 2.29
CA GLU A 35 -11.67 8.81 3.41
C GLU A 35 -10.54 8.96 4.43
N LYS A 36 -9.54 9.82 4.18
CA LYS A 36 -8.33 9.99 5.00
C LYS A 36 -7.55 8.67 5.22
N THR A 37 -7.62 7.75 4.26
CA THR A 37 -6.93 6.45 4.28
C THR A 37 -5.64 6.45 3.47
N LEU A 38 -5.39 7.49 2.66
CA LEU A 38 -4.18 7.61 1.84
C LEU A 38 -2.88 7.61 2.68
N SER A 39 -2.87 8.26 3.84
CA SER A 39 -1.71 8.26 4.74
C SER A 39 -1.40 6.88 5.30
N LYS A 40 -2.43 6.05 5.54
CA LYS A 40 -2.25 4.66 6.00
C LYS A 40 -1.64 3.80 4.90
N LEU A 41 -2.14 3.90 3.68
CA LEU A 41 -1.54 3.21 2.52
C LEU A 41 -0.06 3.55 2.37
N MET A 42 0.31 4.84 2.44
CA MET A 42 1.71 5.23 2.33
C MET A 42 2.56 4.69 3.48
N ALA A 43 2.03 4.64 4.71
CA ALA A 43 2.71 4.03 5.84
C ALA A 43 2.93 2.52 5.65
N GLU A 44 1.94 1.81 5.11
CA GLU A 44 2.04 0.38 4.76
C GLU A 44 3.12 0.13 3.72
N ILE A 45 3.09 0.88 2.60
CA ILE A 45 4.08 0.78 1.54
C ILE A 45 5.49 1.01 2.10
N ASN A 46 5.68 2.09 2.87
CA ASN A 46 6.98 2.41 3.45
C ASN A 46 7.49 1.32 4.42
N ALA A 47 6.60 0.74 5.22
CA ALA A 47 6.96 -0.37 6.11
C ALA A 47 7.39 -1.61 5.30
N SER A 48 6.67 -1.92 4.22
CA SER A 48 6.98 -3.07 3.36
C SER A 48 8.25 -2.87 2.51
N VAL A 49 8.59 -1.63 2.11
CA VAL A 49 9.88 -1.32 1.46
C VAL A 49 11.07 -1.62 2.39
N LEU A 50 10.90 -1.41 3.69
CA LEU A 50 11.92 -1.64 4.71
C LEU A 50 11.91 -3.07 5.28
N SER A 51 11.03 -3.94 4.77
CA SER A 51 10.92 -5.33 5.25
C SER A 51 12.14 -6.17 4.85
N ASP A 52 12.50 -7.13 5.70
CA ASP A 52 13.52 -8.16 5.39
C ASP A 52 13.01 -9.17 4.35
N SER A 53 11.69 -9.23 4.12
CA SER A 53 11.08 -10.10 3.11
C SER A 53 11.26 -9.50 1.71
N SER A 54 11.96 -10.23 0.83
CA SER A 54 12.12 -9.84 -0.58
C SER A 54 10.79 -9.71 -1.31
N GLU A 55 9.80 -10.54 -0.96
CA GLU A 55 8.47 -10.53 -1.57
C GLU A 55 7.63 -9.31 -1.13
N GLU A 56 7.74 -8.90 0.13
CA GLU A 56 7.07 -7.69 0.61
C GLU A 56 7.68 -6.43 -0.01
N ARG A 57 9.01 -6.37 -0.11
CA ARG A 57 9.70 -5.28 -0.80
C ARG A 57 9.27 -5.17 -2.26
N ALA A 58 9.22 -6.29 -2.99
CA ALA A 58 8.81 -6.31 -4.39
C ALA A 58 7.37 -5.80 -4.58
N ARG A 59 6.45 -6.19 -3.68
CA ARG A 59 5.06 -5.71 -3.71
C ARG A 59 4.95 -4.22 -3.41
N ALA A 60 5.70 -3.72 -2.44
CA ALA A 60 5.72 -2.30 -2.10
C ALA A 60 6.30 -1.46 -3.25
N GLN A 61 7.36 -1.97 -3.89
CA GLN A 61 7.96 -1.38 -5.07
C GLN A 61 6.96 -1.26 -6.22
N ALA A 62 6.25 -2.34 -6.54
CA ALA A 62 5.21 -2.34 -7.58
C ALA A 62 4.06 -1.38 -7.24
N ALA A 63 3.70 -1.22 -5.97
CA ALA A 63 2.68 -0.25 -5.56
C ALA A 63 3.15 1.20 -5.76
N LEU A 64 4.42 1.50 -5.51
CA LEU A 64 5.00 2.83 -5.76
C LEU A 64 5.06 3.16 -7.25
N ASP A 65 5.48 2.21 -8.09
CA ASP A 65 5.51 2.38 -9.56
C ASP A 65 4.09 2.70 -10.07
N ARG A 66 3.09 1.96 -9.61
CA ARG A 66 1.69 2.21 -9.98
C ARG A 66 1.16 3.57 -9.51
N LEU A 67 1.64 4.06 -8.38
CA LEU A 67 1.29 5.38 -7.88
C LEU A 67 2.05 6.51 -8.60
N GLY A 68 3.00 6.19 -9.48
CA GLY A 68 3.79 7.15 -10.25
C GLY A 68 4.90 7.84 -9.47
N PHE A 69 5.41 7.19 -8.41
CA PHE A 69 6.55 7.72 -7.64
C PHE A 69 7.93 7.37 -8.23
N LEU A 70 7.97 6.49 -9.24
CA LEU A 70 9.16 5.97 -9.93
C LEU A 70 8.86 5.79 -11.42
#